data_AF-C0ZHQ7-F1
#
_entry.id   AF-C0ZHQ7-F1
#
_cell.length_a   1.000
_cell.length_b   1.000
_cell.length_c   1.000
_cell.angle_alpha   90.00
_cell.angle_beta   90.00
_cell.angle_gamma   90.00
#
_symmetry.space_group_name_H-M   'P 1'
#
loop_
_entity.id
_entity.type
_entity.pdbx_description
1 polymer ?
#
loop_
_entity_poly.entity_id
_entity_poly.type
_entity_poly.pdbx_seq_one_letter_code
_entity_poly.pdbx_strand_id
1 'polypeptide(L)'
;MGKKSESKLTKHSVLRASSSLVSALPRTRRFSKQSLYAFLDRYKKVIVKPATGSGGAGVMLVTRKTKNRYRVQRGPAQLTLGGKLETYRYLRRKITTPYLIQRGITLARVNDSLFDVRVMVQKRPGSPWVVTGMLAKVAGKGYIITNVKRSKGRVLPIRLAIQRSSIRGASASTIIARLRRIAILVGTLLHTPESLRAGYGH
;
A
#
# COMPACT_ATOMS: atom_id res chain seq x y z
N MET A 1 -23.78 4.50 15.76
CA MET A 1 -23.74 3.51 14.67
C MET A 1 -22.31 3.29 14.20
N GLY A 2 -21.73 2.11 14.50
CA GLY A 2 -20.34 1.79 14.20
C GLY A 2 -20.07 1.76 12.68
N LYS A 3 -19.08 2.52 12.22
CA LYS A 3 -18.60 2.45 10.83
C LYS A 3 -18.20 1.01 10.51
N LYS A 4 -19.00 0.31 9.70
CA LYS A 4 -18.59 -0.91 8.98
C LYS A 4 -17.24 -0.59 8.34
N SER A 5 -16.17 -1.21 8.83
CA SER A 5 -14.86 -1.12 8.20
C SER A 5 -14.97 -1.79 6.83
N GLU A 6 -15.34 -1.04 5.80
CA GLU A 6 -15.38 -1.55 4.43
C GLU A 6 -14.06 -2.23 4.09
N SER A 7 -14.16 -3.45 3.57
CA SER A 7 -13.01 -4.32 3.35
C SER A 7 -11.98 -3.64 2.45
N LYS A 8 -10.69 -3.97 2.63
CA LYS A 8 -9.62 -3.42 1.76
C LYS A 8 -9.87 -3.69 0.27
N LEU A 9 -10.65 -4.73 -0.06
CA LEU A 9 -11.05 -5.05 -1.43
C LEU A 9 -12.17 -4.14 -1.93
N THR A 10 -13.16 -3.81 -1.10
CA THR A 10 -14.25 -2.88 -1.45
C THR A 10 -13.69 -1.51 -1.83
N LYS A 11 -12.79 -0.96 -1.01
CA LYS A 11 -12.12 0.31 -1.35
C LYS A 11 -11.29 0.21 -2.64
N HIS A 12 -10.66 -0.94 -2.86
CA HIS A 12 -9.86 -1.17 -4.06
C HIS A 12 -10.72 -1.24 -5.32
N SER A 13 -11.90 -1.88 -5.27
CA SER A 13 -12.82 -1.96 -6.41
C SER A 13 -13.41 -0.60 -6.75
N VAL A 14 -13.87 0.16 -5.75
CA VAL A 14 -14.40 1.52 -5.95
C VAL A 14 -13.38 2.43 -6.62
N LEU A 15 -12.14 2.46 -6.11
CA LEU A 15 -11.11 3.31 -6.67
C LEU A 15 -10.61 2.82 -8.05
N ARG A 16 -10.70 1.51 -8.34
CA ARG A 16 -10.30 0.94 -9.62
C ARG A 16 -11.27 1.31 -10.75
N ALA A 17 -12.54 1.55 -10.45
CA ALA A 17 -13.52 1.99 -11.44
C ALA A 17 -13.22 3.40 -12.00
N SER A 18 -12.42 4.20 -11.30
CA SER A 18 -11.97 5.50 -11.79
C SER A 18 -10.72 5.37 -12.68
N SER A 19 -10.86 5.77 -13.95
CA SER A 19 -9.76 5.86 -14.93
C SER A 19 -8.57 6.69 -14.42
N SER A 20 -8.87 7.77 -13.68
CA SER A 20 -7.87 8.68 -13.09
C SER A 20 -7.05 8.05 -11.94
N LEU A 21 -7.51 6.96 -11.32
CA LEU A 21 -6.87 6.34 -10.15
C LEU A 21 -6.33 4.93 -10.41
N VAL A 22 -6.81 4.24 -11.46
CA VAL A 22 -6.44 2.85 -11.72
C VAL A 22 -4.93 2.66 -11.88
N SER A 23 -4.23 3.62 -12.47
CA SER A 23 -2.76 3.61 -12.65
C SER A 23 -2.00 3.72 -11.33
N ALA A 24 -2.60 4.36 -10.31
CA ALA A 24 -2.03 4.52 -8.98
C ALA A 24 -2.28 3.31 -8.06
N LEU A 25 -3.17 2.39 -8.45
CA LEU A 25 -3.52 1.24 -7.64
C LEU A 25 -2.70 0.00 -8.01
N PRO A 26 -1.93 -0.59 -7.08
CA PRO A 26 -1.26 -1.84 -7.35
C PRO A 26 -2.29 -2.97 -7.59
N ARG A 27 -1.99 -3.83 -8.58
CA ARG A 27 -2.77 -5.04 -8.83
C ARG A 27 -2.86 -5.86 -7.55
N THR A 28 -4.08 -6.25 -7.18
CA THR A 28 -4.39 -6.96 -5.92
C THR A 28 -5.39 -8.08 -6.20
N ARG A 29 -5.22 -9.24 -5.57
CA ARG A 29 -6.11 -10.41 -5.60
C ARG A 29 -6.18 -11.07 -4.23
N ARG A 30 -7.14 -11.98 -4.02
CA ARG A 30 -7.11 -12.92 -2.89
C ARG A 30 -5.85 -13.79 -2.94
N PHE A 31 -5.26 -14.06 -1.79
CA PHE A 31 -4.08 -14.92 -1.69
C PHE A 31 -4.48 -16.40 -1.87
N SER A 32 -3.82 -17.08 -2.79
CA SER A 32 -3.89 -18.53 -3.03
C SER A 32 -2.55 -19.01 -3.61
N LYS A 33 -2.36 -20.32 -3.74
CA LYS A 33 -1.18 -20.89 -4.40
C LYS A 33 -1.05 -20.36 -5.84
N GLN A 34 -2.15 -20.38 -6.59
CA GLN A 34 -2.22 -19.93 -7.98
C GLN A 34 -1.90 -18.43 -8.08
N SER A 35 -2.50 -17.60 -7.22
CA SER A 35 -2.27 -16.16 -7.28
C SER A 35 -0.84 -15.78 -6.85
N LEU A 36 -0.26 -16.50 -5.89
CA LEU A 36 1.15 -16.35 -5.51
C LEU A 36 2.08 -16.62 -6.69
N TYR A 37 1.88 -17.75 -7.37
CA TYR A 37 2.74 -18.15 -8.48
C TYR A 37 2.66 -17.13 -9.61
N ALA A 38 1.44 -16.81 -10.06
CA ALA A 38 1.20 -15.85 -11.13
C ALA A 38 1.78 -14.46 -10.82
N PHE A 39 1.65 -13.99 -9.58
CA PHE A 39 2.18 -12.68 -9.19
C PHE A 39 3.71 -12.69 -9.09
N LEU A 40 4.33 -13.78 -8.62
CA LEU A 40 5.79 -13.89 -8.56
C LEU A 40 6.41 -13.97 -9.95
N ASP A 41 5.76 -14.64 -10.90
CA ASP A 41 6.20 -14.69 -12.29
C ASP A 41 6.12 -13.31 -12.93
N ARG A 42 4.98 -12.64 -12.76
CA ARG A 42 4.73 -11.36 -13.41
C ARG A 42 5.49 -10.20 -12.79
N TYR A 43 5.55 -10.12 -11.46
CA TYR A 43 6.03 -8.92 -10.76
C TYR A 43 7.37 -9.10 -10.05
N LYS A 44 7.81 -10.34 -9.80
CA LYS A 44 9.03 -10.70 -9.04
C LYS A 44 9.03 -10.25 -7.57
N LYS A 45 8.27 -9.22 -7.20
CA LYS A 45 8.13 -8.65 -5.86
C LYS A 45 6.66 -8.50 -5.53
N VAL A 46 6.21 -9.08 -4.42
CA VAL A 46 4.80 -9.13 -4.03
C VAL A 46 4.63 -8.91 -2.52
N ILE A 47 3.55 -8.24 -2.14
CA ILE A 47 3.13 -8.08 -0.75
C ILE A 47 2.00 -9.07 -0.46
N VAL A 48 2.13 -9.81 0.62
CA VAL A 48 1.10 -10.71 1.16
C VAL A 48 0.64 -10.13 2.48
N LYS A 49 -0.65 -9.79 2.62
CA LYS A 49 -1.17 -9.03 3.76
C LYS A 49 -2.57 -9.47 4.18
N PRO A 50 -2.95 -9.34 5.48
CA PRO A 50 -4.31 -9.62 5.93
C PRO A 50 -5.35 -8.77 5.18
N ALA A 51 -6.48 -9.39 4.82
CA ALA A 51 -7.60 -8.70 4.17
C ALA A 51 -8.21 -7.66 5.12
N THR A 52 -8.35 -7.99 6.39
CA THR A 52 -8.82 -7.11 7.47
C THR A 52 -7.66 -6.68 8.38
N GLY A 53 -7.91 -5.83 9.38
CA GLY A 53 -6.87 -5.34 10.30
C GLY A 53 -6.08 -4.12 9.82
N SER A 54 -5.28 -3.56 10.73
CA SER A 54 -4.62 -2.25 10.60
C SER A 54 -3.14 -2.30 11.05
N GLY A 55 -2.42 -1.19 10.83
CA GLY A 55 -1.07 -1.01 11.40
C GLY A 55 0.05 -1.88 10.85
N GLY A 56 -0.17 -2.59 9.73
CA GLY A 56 0.86 -3.40 9.06
C GLY A 56 1.16 -4.74 9.73
N ALA A 57 0.36 -5.17 10.73
CA ALA A 57 0.47 -6.50 11.31
C ALA A 57 0.27 -7.59 10.25
N GLY A 58 1.09 -8.64 10.29
CA GLY A 58 0.99 -9.78 9.36
C GLY A 58 1.42 -9.49 7.92
N VAL A 59 1.87 -8.28 7.59
CA VAL A 59 2.39 -7.98 6.24
C VAL A 59 3.70 -8.72 6.01
N MET A 60 3.79 -9.38 4.87
CA MET A 60 4.98 -10.09 4.40
C MET A 60 5.35 -9.61 3.00
N LEU A 61 6.64 -9.42 2.74
CA LEU A 61 7.19 -9.12 1.43
C LEU A 61 7.85 -10.38 0.88
N VAL A 62 7.49 -10.77 -0.34
CA VAL A 62 8.15 -11.87 -1.05
C VAL A 62 8.85 -11.30 -2.27
N THR A 63 10.15 -11.56 -2.39
CA THR A 63 10.99 -11.09 -3.49
C THR A 63 11.71 -12.29 -4.12
N ARG A 64 11.52 -12.49 -5.42
CA ARG A 64 12.27 -13.45 -6.23
C ARG A 64 13.71 -12.94 -6.37
N LYS A 65 14.67 -13.73 -5.88
CA LYS A 65 16.12 -13.42 -5.91
C LYS A 65 16.80 -14.01 -7.13
N THR A 66 16.44 -15.25 -7.49
CA THR A 66 16.91 -15.95 -8.70
C THR A 66 15.74 -16.72 -9.33
N LYS A 67 15.98 -17.51 -10.39
CA LYS A 67 14.94 -18.31 -11.04
C LYS A 67 14.15 -19.16 -10.04
N ASN A 68 14.80 -19.72 -9.02
CA ASN A 68 14.18 -20.62 -8.06
C ASN A 68 14.39 -20.25 -6.57
N ARG A 69 14.85 -19.03 -6.25
CA ARG A 69 14.99 -18.59 -4.84
C ARG A 69 14.12 -17.39 -4.53
N TYR A 70 13.43 -17.44 -3.40
CA TYR A 70 12.47 -16.43 -2.95
C TYR A 70 12.78 -16.01 -1.52
N ARG A 71 13.01 -14.72 -1.32
CA ARG A 71 13.17 -14.12 0.01
C ARG A 71 11.80 -13.72 0.54
N VAL A 72 11.43 -14.22 1.71
CA VAL A 72 10.27 -13.79 2.49
C VAL A 72 10.76 -12.93 3.64
N GLN A 73 10.18 -11.74 3.78
CA GLN A 73 10.49 -10.81 4.86
C GLN A 73 9.22 -10.50 5.65
N ARG A 74 9.32 -10.57 6.99
CA ARG A 74 8.23 -10.27 7.94
C ARG A 74 8.82 -9.46 9.09
N GLY A 75 8.51 -8.17 9.14
CA GLY A 75 9.25 -7.26 10.04
C GLY A 75 10.73 -7.22 9.67
N PRO A 76 11.66 -7.29 10.64
CA PRO A 76 13.10 -7.32 10.37
C PRO A 76 13.59 -8.72 9.92
N ALA A 77 12.84 -9.78 10.22
CA ALA A 77 13.22 -11.15 9.90
C ALA A 77 13.14 -11.44 8.40
N GLN A 78 14.15 -12.14 7.88
CA GLN A 78 14.24 -12.55 6.48
C GLN A 78 14.57 -14.04 6.41
N LEU A 79 13.95 -14.73 5.46
CA LEU A 79 14.20 -16.14 5.14
C LEU A 79 14.25 -16.30 3.63
N THR A 80 15.19 -17.10 3.12
CA THR A 80 15.24 -17.42 1.68
C THR A 80 14.90 -18.89 1.46
N LEU A 81 13.89 -19.15 0.64
CA LEU A 81 13.36 -20.48 0.34
C LEU A 81 13.65 -20.86 -1.12
N GLY A 82 13.83 -22.17 -1.36
CA GLY A 82 13.94 -22.76 -2.69
C GLY A 82 12.56 -23.12 -3.25
N GLY A 83 12.19 -22.54 -4.38
CA GLY A 83 10.94 -22.86 -5.06
C GLY A 83 9.70 -22.11 -4.57
N LYS A 84 8.73 -21.97 -5.48
CA LYS A 84 7.44 -21.35 -5.16
C LYS A 84 6.61 -22.21 -4.21
N LEU A 85 6.78 -23.54 -4.26
CA LEU A 85 6.03 -24.48 -3.42
C LEU A 85 6.42 -24.32 -1.95
N GLU A 86 7.71 -24.33 -1.64
CA GLU A 86 8.18 -24.09 -0.26
C GLU A 86 7.82 -22.70 0.23
N THR A 87 7.94 -21.70 -0.66
CA THR A 87 7.49 -20.33 -0.37
C THR A 87 6.01 -20.30 0.01
N TYR A 88 5.15 -21.00 -0.75
CA TYR A 88 3.73 -21.11 -0.46
C TYR A 88 3.46 -21.83 0.87
N ARG A 89 4.10 -22.98 1.10
CA ARG A 89 3.97 -23.76 2.35
C ARG A 89 4.37 -22.93 3.58
N TYR A 90 5.49 -22.21 3.50
CA TYR A 90 5.91 -21.29 4.54
C TYR A 90 4.88 -20.19 4.81
N LEU A 91 4.41 -19.50 3.77
CA LEU A 91 3.41 -18.44 3.91
C LEU A 91 2.10 -18.98 4.49
N ARG A 92 1.64 -20.15 4.03
CA ARG A 92 0.39 -20.76 4.49
C ARG A 92 0.43 -21.06 5.99
N ARG A 93 1.54 -21.57 6.52
CA ARG A 93 1.74 -21.77 7.97
C ARG A 93 1.67 -20.48 8.79
N LYS A 94 1.89 -19.31 8.18
CA LYS A 94 1.81 -18.01 8.86
C LYS A 94 0.47 -17.30 8.66
N ILE A 95 -0.41 -17.82 7.81
CA ILE A 95 -1.68 -17.20 7.41
C ILE A 95 -2.83 -17.96 8.06
N THR A 96 -3.39 -17.38 9.13
CA THR A 96 -4.55 -17.92 9.86
C THR A 96 -5.87 -17.24 9.49
N THR A 97 -5.83 -16.17 8.69
CA THR A 97 -7.01 -15.38 8.30
C THR A 97 -7.04 -15.18 6.78
N PRO A 98 -8.13 -14.64 6.20
CA PRO A 98 -8.13 -14.27 4.79
C PRO A 98 -7.03 -13.25 4.47
N TYR A 99 -6.20 -13.55 3.47
CA TYR A 99 -5.11 -12.70 3.01
C TYR A 99 -5.29 -12.27 1.56
N LEU A 100 -4.62 -11.17 1.22
CA LEU A 100 -4.52 -10.63 -0.13
C LEU A 100 -3.07 -10.74 -0.59
N ILE A 101 -2.90 -10.88 -1.91
CA ILE A 101 -1.64 -10.68 -2.60
C ILE A 101 -1.71 -9.43 -3.46
N GLN A 102 -0.66 -8.63 -3.42
CA GLN A 102 -0.57 -7.35 -4.11
C GLN A 102 0.79 -7.22 -4.80
N ARG A 103 0.84 -6.58 -5.96
CA ARG A 103 2.11 -6.19 -6.60
C ARG A 103 2.95 -5.38 -5.61
N GLY A 104 4.18 -5.80 -5.37
CA GLY A 104 5.13 -5.02 -4.59
C GLY A 104 5.61 -3.82 -5.39
N ILE A 105 5.53 -2.64 -4.79
CA ILE A 105 6.04 -1.40 -5.40
C ILE A 105 7.47 -1.16 -4.87
N THR A 106 8.33 -0.59 -5.69
CA THR A 106 9.60 -0.03 -5.23
C THR A 106 9.30 1.35 -4.67
N LEU A 107 9.26 1.45 -3.35
CA LEU A 107 9.05 2.71 -2.66
C LEU A 107 10.35 3.50 -2.63
N ALA A 108 10.23 4.82 -2.72
CA ALA A 108 11.32 5.74 -2.40
C ALA A 108 11.76 5.56 -0.94
N ARG A 109 13.01 5.93 -0.68
CA ARG A 109 13.66 5.75 0.62
C ARG A 109 14.19 7.07 1.14
N VAL A 110 14.07 7.31 2.44
CA VAL A 110 14.77 8.37 3.17
C VAL A 110 15.90 7.71 3.95
N ASN A 111 17.16 8.01 3.61
CA ASN A 111 18.34 7.40 4.23
C ASN A 111 18.21 5.87 4.33
N ASP A 112 17.92 5.22 3.20
CA ASP A 112 17.64 3.78 3.05
C ASP A 112 16.41 3.20 3.73
N SER A 113 15.69 3.97 4.53
CA SER A 113 14.41 3.55 5.12
C SER A 113 13.23 3.83 4.19
N LEU A 114 12.33 2.85 4.05
CA LEU A 114 11.07 3.05 3.33
C LEU A 114 10.24 4.14 3.99
N PHE A 115 9.51 4.91 3.20
CA PHE A 115 8.49 5.81 3.73
C PHE A 115 7.22 5.77 2.90
N ASP A 116 6.12 6.16 3.53
CA ASP A 116 4.88 6.50 2.84
C ASP A 116 4.38 7.87 3.30
N VAL A 117 3.38 8.39 2.58
CA VAL A 117 2.77 9.68 2.90
C VAL A 117 1.37 9.45 3.41
N ARG A 118 1.10 9.96 4.61
CA ARG A 118 -0.24 10.09 5.16
C ARG A 118 -0.79 11.45 4.77
N VAL A 119 -1.81 11.45 3.93
CA VAL A 119 -2.59 12.65 3.59
C VAL A 119 -3.89 12.62 4.38
N MET A 120 -4.19 13.70 5.09
CA MET A 120 -5.41 13.87 5.87
C MET A 120 -6.37 14.75 5.09
N VAL A 121 -7.57 14.23 4.84
CA VAL A 121 -8.65 14.94 4.14
C VAL A 121 -9.87 15.03 5.05
N GLN A 122 -10.52 16.18 5.04
CA GLN A 122 -11.72 16.46 5.83
C GLN A 122 -12.76 17.13 4.95
N LYS A 123 -14.03 16.88 5.25
CA LYS A 123 -15.19 17.52 4.61
C LYS A 123 -16.12 18.01 5.72
N ARG A 124 -16.41 19.31 5.73
CA ARG A 124 -17.49 19.87 6.54
C ARG A 124 -18.82 19.69 5.80
N PRO A 125 -19.96 19.63 6.51
CA PRO A 125 -21.27 19.68 5.85
C PRO A 125 -21.35 20.87 4.89
N GLY A 126 -21.89 20.65 3.68
CA GLY A 126 -22.01 21.69 2.64
C GLY A 126 -20.69 22.19 2.02
N SER A 127 -19.53 21.67 2.41
CA SER A 127 -18.22 22.12 1.90
C SER A 127 -17.52 21.08 1.01
N PRO A 128 -16.58 21.48 0.14
CA PRO A 128 -15.74 20.54 -0.59
C PRO A 128 -14.78 19.79 0.36
N TRP A 129 -14.22 18.69 -0.13
CA TRP A 129 -13.11 18.01 0.54
C TRP A 129 -11.87 18.90 0.55
N VAL A 130 -11.19 18.97 1.68
CA VAL A 130 -9.95 19.76 1.85
C VAL A 130 -8.86 18.90 2.46
N VAL A 131 -7.61 19.08 1.98
CA VAL A 131 -6.43 18.50 2.61
C VAL A 131 -6.03 19.33 3.82
N THR A 132 -6.16 18.78 5.02
CA THR A 132 -5.84 19.46 6.28
C THR A 132 -4.43 19.14 6.81
N GLY A 133 -3.75 18.15 6.23
CA GLY A 133 -2.34 17.95 6.53
C GLY A 133 -1.71 16.79 5.77
N MET A 134 -0.38 16.79 5.73
CA MET A 134 0.44 15.75 5.12
C MET A 134 1.68 15.48 5.96
N LEU A 135 1.97 14.21 6.20
CA LEU A 135 3.17 13.79 6.90
C LEU A 135 3.75 12.55 6.25
N ALA A 136 5.08 12.43 6.30
CA ALA A 136 5.78 11.23 5.86
C ALA A 136 6.03 10.31 7.07
N LYS A 137 5.72 9.03 6.92
CA LYS A 137 6.02 8.02 7.93
C LYS A 137 7.21 7.19 7.46
N VAL A 138 8.36 7.39 8.09
CA VAL A 138 9.59 6.68 7.77
C VAL A 138 9.67 5.44 8.65
N ALA A 139 9.86 4.28 8.02
CA ALA A 139 10.06 3.01 8.71
C ALA A 139 11.40 3.00 9.47
N GLY A 140 11.47 2.28 10.59
CA GLY A 140 12.76 1.94 11.18
C GLY A 140 13.57 1.04 10.26
N LYS A 141 14.90 1.00 10.46
CA LYS A 141 15.83 0.26 9.61
C LYS A 141 15.40 -1.21 9.46
N GLY A 142 15.44 -1.72 8.23
CA GLY A 142 15.11 -3.11 7.91
C GLY A 142 13.61 -3.47 7.92
N TYR A 143 12.69 -2.53 8.21
CA TYR A 143 11.25 -2.81 8.15
C TYR A 143 10.66 -2.58 6.75
N ILE A 144 9.70 -3.44 6.38
CA ILE A 144 8.93 -3.33 5.13
C ILE A 144 7.62 -2.53 5.28
N ILE A 145 7.32 -2.07 6.49
CA ILE A 145 6.14 -1.30 6.83
C ILE A 145 6.54 0.00 7.51
N THR A 146 5.75 1.03 7.29
CA THR A 146 5.94 2.43 7.72
C THR A 146 5.09 2.79 8.93
N ASN A 147 4.43 1.81 9.56
CA ASN A 147 3.73 2.06 10.82
C ASN A 147 4.77 2.40 11.90
N VAL A 148 4.83 3.66 12.31
CA VAL A 148 5.86 4.22 13.20
C VAL A 148 6.03 3.39 14.48
N LYS A 149 4.95 3.12 15.22
CA LYS A 149 5.00 2.32 16.45
C LYS A 149 5.55 0.91 16.21
N ARG A 150 5.07 0.21 15.16
CA ARG A 150 5.46 -1.18 14.88
C ARG A 150 6.85 -1.31 14.27
N SER A 151 7.25 -0.33 13.47
CA SER A 151 8.53 -0.33 12.76
C SER A 151 9.65 0.35 13.53
N LYS A 152 9.38 0.90 14.72
CA LYS A 152 10.31 1.78 15.46
C LYS A 152 10.80 2.93 14.55
N GLY A 153 9.85 3.46 13.77
CA GLY A 153 10.09 4.49 12.77
C GLY A 153 9.97 5.90 13.34
N ARG A 154 9.85 6.89 12.45
CA ARG A 154 9.62 8.30 12.82
C ARG A 154 8.72 9.01 11.82
N VAL A 155 8.18 10.15 12.22
CA VAL A 155 7.42 11.05 11.34
C VAL A 155 8.33 12.19 10.90
N LEU A 156 8.21 12.59 9.63
CA LEU A 156 8.89 13.78 9.10
C LEU A 156 7.88 14.69 8.39
N PRO A 157 8.12 16.02 8.35
CA PRO A 157 7.46 16.90 7.40
C PRO A 157 7.64 16.39 5.97
N ILE A 158 6.60 16.45 5.15
CA ILE A 158 6.63 15.88 3.80
C ILE A 158 7.72 16.48 2.92
N ARG A 159 7.95 17.80 3.00
CA ARG A 159 9.01 18.48 2.22
C ARG A 159 10.40 17.93 2.59
N LEU A 160 10.67 17.80 3.88
CA LEU A 160 11.93 17.28 4.38
C LEU A 160 12.14 15.81 3.98
N ALA A 161 11.07 15.00 4.03
CA ALA A 161 11.13 13.61 3.58
C ALA A 161 11.45 13.51 2.09
N ILE A 162 10.80 14.31 1.23
CA ILE A 162 11.09 14.33 -0.20
C ILE A 162 12.53 14.76 -0.47
N GLN A 163 13.00 15.84 0.18
CA GLN A 163 14.36 16.35 0.02
C GLN A 163 15.43 15.33 0.39
N ARG A 164 15.22 14.56 1.47
CA ARG A 164 16.14 13.52 1.94
C ARG A 164 15.90 12.16 1.26
N SER A 165 14.99 12.09 0.30
CA SER A 165 14.62 10.81 -0.33
C SER A 165 15.43 10.49 -1.57
N SER A 166 15.34 9.24 -1.99
CA SER A 166 15.85 8.74 -3.26
C SER A 166 15.04 9.20 -4.49
N ILE A 167 14.10 10.14 -4.35
CA ILE A 167 13.30 10.65 -5.47
C ILE A 167 14.15 11.62 -6.28
N ARG A 168 14.19 11.42 -7.60
CA ARG A 168 14.90 12.28 -8.57
C ARG A 168 13.93 12.72 -9.67
N GLY A 169 14.21 13.85 -10.33
CA GLY A 169 13.46 14.31 -11.49
C GLY A 169 12.08 14.94 -11.21
N ALA A 170 11.74 15.23 -9.96
CA ALA A 170 10.53 15.97 -9.61
C ALA A 170 10.75 16.85 -8.38
N SER A 171 10.27 18.09 -8.44
CA SER A 171 10.32 19.02 -7.31
C SER A 171 9.34 18.59 -6.21
N ALA A 172 9.65 18.97 -4.96
CA ALA A 172 8.76 18.69 -3.83
C ALA A 172 7.37 19.32 -3.99
N SER A 173 7.28 20.52 -4.59
CA SER A 173 6.01 21.18 -4.88
C SER A 173 5.16 20.38 -5.85
N THR A 174 5.73 19.88 -6.96
CA THR A 174 5.01 19.06 -7.94
C THR A 174 4.49 17.75 -7.32
N ILE A 175 5.29 17.08 -6.51
CA ILE A 175 4.88 15.85 -5.80
C ILE A 175 3.73 16.15 -4.83
N ILE A 176 3.85 17.20 -4.02
CA ILE A 176 2.83 17.59 -3.04
C ILE A 176 1.52 17.99 -3.73
N ALA A 177 1.58 18.74 -4.84
CA ALA A 177 0.40 19.12 -5.62
C ALA A 177 -0.32 17.88 -6.18
N ARG A 178 0.44 16.91 -6.71
CA ARG A 178 -0.12 15.63 -7.19
C ARG A 178 -0.77 14.83 -6.07
N LEU A 179 -0.13 14.75 -4.91
CA LEU A 179 -0.69 14.07 -3.72
C LEU A 179 -2.00 14.72 -3.25
N ARG A 180 -2.08 16.06 -3.27
CA ARG A 180 -3.33 16.79 -2.95
C ARG A 180 -4.45 16.38 -3.90
N ARG A 181 -4.21 16.46 -5.21
CA ARG A 181 -5.21 16.12 -6.24
C ARG A 181 -5.75 14.70 -6.07
N ILE A 182 -4.85 13.72 -5.93
CA ILE A 182 -5.23 12.31 -5.74
C ILE A 182 -6.05 12.13 -4.45
N ALA A 183 -5.64 12.77 -3.35
CA ALA A 183 -6.33 12.62 -2.06
C ALA A 183 -7.77 13.17 -2.08
N ILE A 184 -7.98 14.32 -2.71
CA ILE A 184 -9.32 14.91 -2.87
C ILE A 184 -10.22 14.02 -3.75
N LEU A 185 -9.67 13.51 -4.86
CA LEU A 185 -10.41 12.59 -5.74
C LEU A 185 -10.83 11.32 -5.00
N VAL A 186 -9.90 10.71 -4.25
CA VAL A 186 -10.19 9.53 -3.41
C VAL A 186 -11.26 9.83 -2.36
N GLY A 187 -11.17 10.97 -1.67
CA GLY A 187 -12.17 11.39 -0.68
C GLY A 187 -13.57 11.54 -1.28
N THR A 188 -13.65 12.12 -2.48
CA THR A 188 -14.92 12.32 -3.21
C THR A 188 -15.55 10.99 -3.63
N LEU A 189 -14.78 10.09 -4.25
CA LEU A 189 -15.27 8.79 -4.72
C LEU A 189 -15.74 7.87 -3.58
N LEU A 190 -14.98 7.84 -2.48
CA LEU A 190 -15.32 6.99 -1.32
C LEU A 190 -16.50 7.54 -0.49
N HIS A 191 -16.84 8.82 -0.64
CA HIS A 191 -17.99 9.44 0.02
C HIS A 191 -19.30 9.32 -0.77
N THR A 192 -19.21 9.08 -2.08
CA THR A 192 -20.39 8.95 -2.94
C THR A 192 -21.13 7.67 -2.58
N PRO A 193 -22.41 7.73 -2.18
CA PRO A 193 -23.26 6.56 -1.94
C PRO A 193 -23.27 5.65 -3.17
N GLU A 194 -23.37 4.33 -2.98
CA GLU A 194 -23.41 3.36 -4.09
C GLU A 194 -24.51 3.67 -5.12
N SER A 195 -25.63 4.25 -4.69
CA SER A 195 -26.77 4.65 -5.53
C SER A 195 -26.49 5.79 -6.52
N LEU A 196 -25.42 6.58 -6.34
CA LEU A 196 -25.11 7.74 -7.19
C LEU A 196 -23.89 7.54 -8.11
N ARG A 197 -23.32 6.33 -8.14
CA ARG A 197 -22.11 6.03 -8.94
C ARG A 197 -22.39 5.71 -10.42
N ALA A 198 -23.66 5.62 -10.83
CA ALA A 198 -24.06 5.36 -12.21
C ALA A 198 -23.92 6.57 -13.17
N GLY A 199 -23.62 7.78 -12.65
CA GLY A 199 -23.65 9.02 -13.45
C GLY A 199 -22.30 9.60 -13.91
N TYR A 200 -21.17 8.94 -13.64
CA TYR A 200 -19.83 9.46 -14.02
C TYR A 200 -19.11 8.54 -15.01
N GLY A 201 -19.81 8.20 -16.09
CA GLY A 201 -19.27 7.41 -17.20
C GLY A 201 -19.88 7.85 -18.53
N HIS A 202 -19.44 9.00 -19.02
CA HIS A 202 -19.40 9.34 -20.45
C HIS A 202 -18.05 10.01 -20.74
#